data_AF-A0A2N0KTU5-F1
#
_entry.id   AF-A0A2N0KTU5-F1
#
_cell.length_a   1.000
_cell.length_b   1.000
_cell.length_c   1.000
_cell.angle_alpha   90.00
_cell.angle_beta   90.00
_cell.angle_gamma   90.00
#
_symmetry.space_group_name_H-M   'P 1'
#
loop_
_entity.id
_entity.type
_entity.pdbx_description
1 polymer ?
#
loop_
_entity_poly.entity_id
_entity_poly.type
_entity_poly.pdbx_seq_one_letter_code
_entity_poly.pdbx_strand_id
1 'polypeptide(L)'
;MGAKSTVGLVAVSAVGGAIGVAIGMKVLAVKYGLMKKLMITARKSKLNFEETVSAISESAINNGWEIPNTYDLQEAYLRAGHKNMTRLKVIYFCNPDADTGY
;
A
#
# COMPACT_ATOMS: atom_id res chain seq x y z
N MET A 1 13.59 43.09 0.57
CA MET A 1 12.76 41.98 1.10
C MET A 1 13.03 40.74 0.24
N GLY A 2 13.26 39.58 0.86
CA GLY A 2 13.10 38.27 0.20
C GLY A 2 14.36 37.49 -0.16
N ALA A 3 14.91 36.79 0.83
CA ALA A 3 15.63 35.50 0.78
C ALA A 3 16.65 35.21 -0.35
N LYS A 4 17.93 35.21 0.01
CA LYS A 4 19.01 34.51 -0.72
C LYS A 4 18.71 33.01 -0.73
N SER A 5 18.46 32.45 -1.91
CA SER A 5 18.41 31.00 -2.12
C SER A 5 19.84 30.45 -2.12
N THR A 6 20.33 30.09 -0.93
CA THR A 6 21.62 29.42 -0.77
C THR A 6 21.43 27.94 -1.04
N VAL A 7 21.52 27.55 -2.31
CA VAL A 7 21.74 26.15 -2.69
C VAL A 7 23.13 25.79 -2.18
N GLY A 8 23.18 25.14 -1.02
CA GLY A 8 24.43 24.70 -0.40
C GLY A 8 25.13 23.67 -1.28
N LEU A 9 26.15 24.12 -1.98
CA LEU A 9 27.17 23.31 -2.63
C LEU A 9 27.82 22.41 -1.56
N VAL A 10 27.48 21.11 -1.55
CA VAL A 10 28.11 20.13 -0.66
C VAL A 10 29.51 19.85 -1.20
N ALA A 11 30.52 20.43 -0.57
CA ALA A 11 31.92 20.13 -0.86
C ALA A 11 32.24 18.69 -0.41
N VAL A 12 32.47 17.80 -1.37
CA VAL A 12 32.90 16.42 -1.12
C VAL A 12 34.42 16.41 -0.94
N SER A 13 34.88 16.61 0.29
CA SER A 13 36.20 16.16 0.72
C SER A 13 36.12 14.67 1.09
N ALA A 14 37.20 13.90 0.94
CA ALA A 14 37.20 12.44 1.06
C ALA A 14 36.74 11.89 2.44
N VAL A 15 36.65 12.74 3.48
CA VAL A 15 36.04 12.42 4.79
C VAL A 15 34.54 12.79 4.82
N GLY A 16 34.12 13.79 4.04
CA GLY A 16 32.73 14.17 3.81
C GLY A 16 31.94 13.24 2.88
N GLY A 17 32.63 12.40 2.09
CA GLY A 17 31.99 11.39 1.23
C GLY A 17 31.20 10.33 2.00
N ALA A 18 31.74 9.81 3.09
CA ALA A 18 31.06 8.80 3.90
C ALA A 18 29.84 9.38 4.64
N ILE A 19 29.94 10.62 5.14
CA ILE A 19 28.84 11.31 5.84
C ILE A 19 27.74 11.67 4.84
N GLY A 20 28.10 12.20 3.66
CA GLY A 20 27.14 12.51 2.60
C GLY A 20 26.39 11.27 2.11
N VAL A 21 27.07 10.13 1.96
CA VAL A 21 26.44 8.84 1.60
C VAL A 21 25.54 8.33 2.72
N ALA A 22 25.96 8.41 3.98
CA ALA A 22 25.16 7.97 5.12
C ALA A 22 23.87 8.80 5.28
N ILE A 23 23.96 10.13 5.09
CA ILE A 23 22.79 11.01 5.10
C ILE A 23 21.90 10.72 3.90
N GLY A 24 22.47 10.57 2.70
CA GLY A 24 21.73 10.22 1.49
C GLY A 24 20.97 8.90 1.62
N MET A 25 21.61 7.85 2.16
CA MET A 25 20.97 6.57 2.43
C MET A 25 19.83 6.67 3.45
N LYS A 26 19.98 7.48 4.51
CA LYS A 26 18.90 7.71 5.48
C LYS A 26 17.71 8.44 4.84
N VAL A 27 17.96 9.45 4.00
CA VAL A 27 16.90 10.16 3.28
C VAL A 27 16.16 9.23 2.32
N LEU A 28 16.87 8.38 1.56
CA LEU A 28 16.23 7.36 0.74
C LEU A 28 15.41 6.40 1.62
N ALA A 29 16.01 5.76 2.63
CA ALA A 29 15.31 4.79 3.47
C ALA A 29 14.01 5.35 4.09
N VAL A 30 14.04 6.61 4.54
CA VAL A 30 12.85 7.31 5.07
C VAL A 30 11.81 7.53 3.97
N LYS A 31 12.20 8.01 2.79
CA LYS A 31 11.27 8.21 1.66
C LYS A 31 10.62 6.91 1.19
N TYR A 32 11.39 5.82 1.09
CA TYR A 32 10.88 4.51 0.69
C TYR A 32 9.95 3.91 1.77
N GLY A 33 10.27 4.11 3.06
CA GLY A 33 9.36 3.73 4.15
C GLY A 33 8.05 4.50 4.11
N LEU A 34 8.10 5.80 3.83
CA LEU A 34 6.93 6.67 3.71
C LEU A 34 6.04 6.26 2.53
N MET A 35 6.64 5.96 1.36
CA MET A 35 5.90 5.56 0.16
C MET A 35 5.08 4.27 0.37
N LYS A 36 5.64 3.25 1.03
CA LYS A 36 4.89 2.00 1.32
C LYS A 36 3.62 2.24 2.13
N LYS A 37 3.68 3.18 3.08
CA LYS A 37 2.55 3.51 3.95
C LYS A 37 1.42 4.22 3.19
N LEU A 38 1.72 4.86 2.06
CA LEU A 38 0.73 5.55 1.23
C LEU A 38 0.01 4.60 0.25
N MET A 39 0.60 3.46 -0.09
CA MET A 39 0.04 2.53 -1.08
C MET A 39 -0.98 1.54 -0.50
N ILE A 40 -0.92 1.26 0.80
CA ILE A 40 -1.79 0.29 1.46
C ILE A 40 -2.61 0.98 2.54
N THR A 41 -3.93 1.02 2.35
CA THR A 41 -4.87 1.51 3.38
C THR A 41 -5.45 0.33 4.15
N ALA A 42 -5.06 0.20 5.42
CA ALA A 42 -5.63 -0.79 6.33
C ALA A 42 -6.61 -0.12 7.31
N ARG A 43 -7.80 -0.69 7.45
CA ARG A 43 -8.82 -0.25 8.42
C ARG A 43 -9.32 -1.46 9.21
N LYS A 44 -9.51 -1.30 10.52
CA LYS A 44 -10.14 -2.32 11.35
C LYS A 44 -11.65 -2.23 11.19
N SER A 45 -12.27 -3.32 10.78
CA SER A 45 -13.73 -3.42 10.72
C SER A 45 -14.33 -3.55 12.13
N LYS A 46 -15.55 -3.01 12.30
CA LYS A 46 -16.38 -3.23 13.50
C LYS A 46 -17.24 -4.50 13.36
N LEU A 47 -17.37 -5.03 12.15
CA LEU A 47 -18.14 -6.22 11.83
C LEU A 47 -17.28 -7.48 11.93
N ASN A 48 -17.94 -8.63 11.95
CA ASN A 48 -17.26 -9.92 11.87
C ASN A 48 -16.69 -10.14 10.47
N PHE A 49 -15.88 -11.19 10.29
CA PHE A 49 -15.14 -11.41 9.04
C PHE A 49 -16.06 -11.55 7.82
N GLU A 50 -17.02 -12.47 7.86
CA GLU A 50 -17.95 -12.68 6.73
C GLU A 50 -18.88 -11.49 6.50
N GLU A 51 -19.35 -10.86 7.57
CA GLU A 51 -20.15 -9.62 7.49
C GLU A 51 -19.36 -8.48 6.82
N THR A 52 -18.06 -8.36 7.14
CA THR A 52 -17.18 -7.39 6.51
C THR A 52 -17.01 -7.67 5.02
N VAL A 53 -16.81 -8.94 4.64
CA VAL A 53 -16.68 -9.34 3.24
C VAL A 53 -17.97 -9.05 2.47
N SER A 54 -19.13 -9.38 3.03
CA SER A 54 -20.44 -9.08 2.42
C SER A 54 -20.67 -7.58 2.29
N ALA A 55 -20.48 -6.82 3.38
CA ALA A 55 -20.70 -5.38 3.39
C ALA A 55 -19.79 -4.62 2.41
N ILE A 56 -18.53 -5.03 2.28
CA ILE A 56 -17.62 -4.46 1.28
C ILE A 56 -18.10 -4.79 -0.13
N SER A 57 -18.49 -6.04 -0.38
CA SER A 57 -18.92 -6.51 -1.69
C SER A 57 -20.20 -5.81 -2.16
N GLU A 58 -21.20 -5.76 -1.28
CA GLU A 58 -22.47 -5.05 -1.52
C GLU A 58 -22.24 -3.56 -1.73
N SER A 59 -21.41 -2.93 -0.90
CA SER A 59 -21.06 -1.52 -1.06
C SER A 59 -20.38 -1.26 -2.41
N ALA A 60 -19.44 -2.11 -2.83
CA ALA A 60 -18.78 -1.97 -4.13
C ALA A 60 -19.80 -2.01 -5.28
N ILE A 61 -20.67 -3.02 -5.31
CA ILE A 61 -21.73 -3.18 -6.32
C ILE A 61 -22.67 -1.97 -6.34
N ASN A 62 -23.11 -1.51 -5.17
CA ASN A 62 -23.99 -0.35 -5.04
C ASN A 62 -23.35 0.97 -5.52
N ASN A 63 -22.02 1.02 -5.61
CA ASN A 63 -21.26 2.17 -6.11
C ASN A 63 -20.75 1.96 -7.54
N GLY A 64 -21.30 1.00 -8.30
CA GLY A 64 -20.96 0.78 -9.70
C GLY A 64 -19.67 -0.02 -9.94
N TRP A 65 -19.14 -0.69 -8.90
CA TRP A 65 -18.00 -1.59 -9.04
C TRP A 65 -18.47 -3.03 -9.26
N GLU A 66 -17.75 -3.77 -10.08
CA GLU A 66 -17.92 -5.19 -10.30
C GLU A 66 -16.92 -6.00 -9.48
N ILE A 67 -17.29 -7.23 -9.16
CA ILE A 67 -16.44 -8.17 -8.41
C ILE A 67 -16.18 -9.39 -9.29
N PRO A 68 -15.15 -9.34 -10.17
CA PRO A 68 -14.87 -10.43 -11.09
C PRO A 68 -14.46 -11.73 -10.38
N ASN A 69 -13.83 -11.64 -9.21
CA ASN A 69 -13.39 -12.83 -8.48
C ASN A 69 -13.21 -12.56 -6.98
N THR A 70 -13.41 -13.59 -6.17
CA THR A 70 -13.04 -13.63 -4.76
C THR A 70 -12.26 -14.91 -4.49
N TYR A 71 -11.07 -14.77 -3.92
CA TYR A 71 -10.20 -15.90 -3.62
C TYR A 71 -10.06 -16.11 -2.12
N ASP A 72 -10.41 -17.30 -1.64
CA ASP A 72 -10.18 -17.71 -0.26
C ASP A 72 -8.75 -18.25 -0.11
N LEU A 73 -7.87 -17.39 0.40
CA LEU A 73 -6.48 -17.76 0.63
C LEU A 73 -6.36 -18.75 1.78
N GLN A 74 -7.21 -18.66 2.81
CA GLN A 74 -7.16 -19.61 3.91
C GLN A 74 -7.40 -21.03 3.38
N GLU A 75 -8.47 -21.24 2.61
CA GLU A 75 -8.76 -22.53 2.00
C GLU A 75 -7.60 -23.00 1.11
N ALA A 76 -7.06 -22.12 0.27
CA ALA A 76 -5.94 -22.45 -0.61
C ALA A 76 -4.71 -22.96 0.17
N TYR A 77 -4.32 -22.28 1.25
CA TYR A 77 -3.19 -22.69 2.07
C TYR A 77 -3.49 -23.97 2.88
N LEU A 78 -4.72 -24.13 3.39
CA LEU A 78 -5.13 -25.36 4.08
C LEU A 78 -5.06 -26.57 3.14
N ARG A 79 -5.52 -26.44 1.89
CA ARG A 79 -5.40 -27.50 0.86
C ARG A 79 -3.95 -27.81 0.51
N ALA A 80 -3.07 -26.82 0.57
CA ALA A 80 -1.63 -27.00 0.38
C ALA A 80 -0.92 -27.63 1.60
N GLY A 81 -1.65 -27.98 2.67
CA GLY A 81 -1.11 -28.67 3.84
C GLY A 81 -0.56 -27.75 4.94
N HIS A 82 -0.71 -26.43 4.79
CA HIS A 82 -0.39 -25.50 5.87
C HIS A 82 -1.45 -25.59 6.98
N LYS A 83 -0.99 -25.54 8.23
CA LYS A 83 -1.87 -25.59 9.42
C LYS A 83 -1.96 -24.21 10.06
N ASN A 84 -3.08 -23.93 10.73
CA ASN A 84 -3.31 -22.73 11.54
C ASN A 84 -3.24 -21.40 10.76
N MET A 85 -3.77 -21.37 9.54
CA MET A 85 -3.88 -20.12 8.77
C MET A 85 -5.02 -19.24 9.27
N THR A 86 -4.76 -17.93 9.36
CA THR A 86 -5.79 -16.94 9.67
C THR A 86 -6.78 -16.78 8.52
N ARG A 87 -8.01 -16.34 8.84
CA ARG A 87 -9.04 -16.10 7.81
C ARG A 87 -8.61 -14.95 6.92
N LEU A 88 -8.54 -15.21 5.61
CA LEU A 88 -8.10 -14.24 4.62
C LEU A 88 -8.79 -14.51 3.28
N LYS A 89 -9.50 -13.51 2.78
CA LYS A 89 -10.11 -13.49 1.45
C LYS A 89 -9.59 -12.28 0.68
N VAL A 90 -9.26 -12.48 -0.59
CA VAL A 90 -8.88 -11.42 -1.53
C VAL A 90 -10.06 -11.19 -2.47
N ILE A 91 -10.60 -9.98 -2.46
CA ILE A 91 -11.70 -9.58 -3.34
C ILE A 91 -11.09 -8.70 -4.44
N TYR A 92 -11.28 -9.11 -5.69
CA TYR A 92 -10.85 -8.32 -6.84
C TYR A 92 -12.01 -7.41 -7.24
N PHE A 93 -11.73 -6.14 -7.45
CA PHE A 93 -12.72 -5.15 -7.87
C PHE A 93 -12.36 -4.61 -9.26
N CYS A 94 -13.37 -4.38 -10.08
CA CYS A 94 -13.28 -3.70 -11.37
C CYS A 94 -14.26 -2.52 -11.35
N ASN A 95 -13.85 -1.36 -11.85
CA ASN A 95 -14.79 -0.26 -12.08
C ASN A 95 -14.75 0.06 -13.58
N PRO A 96 -15.80 -0.30 -14.34
CA PRO A 96 -15.82 -0.07 -15.79
C PRO A 96 -15.80 1.42 -16.15
N ASP A 97 -16.32 2.28 -15.28
CA ASP A 97 -16.43 3.73 -15.52
C ASP A 97 -15.20 4.51 -15.02
N ALA A 98 -14.32 3.91 -14.23
CA ALA A 98 -13.13 4.58 -13.70
C ALA A 98 -12.02 4.75 -14.74
N ASP A 99 -12.05 3.97 -15.83
CA ASP A 99 -11.04 3.98 -16.90
C ASP A 99 -11.56 4.54 -18.23
N THR A 100 -12.74 5.17 -18.24
CA THR A 100 -13.20 5.95 -19.40
C THR A 100 -12.43 7.27 -19.46
N GLY A 101 -11.16 7.17 -19.88
CA GLY A 101 -10.31 8.29 -20.27
C GLY A 101 -10.73 8.95 -21.59
N TYR A 102 -12.01 9.31 -21.71
CA TYR A 102 -12.57 10.13 -22.79
C TYR A 102 -13.49 11.21 -22.22
#